data_AF-A0A914HN78-F1
#
_entry.id   AF-A0A914HN78-F1
#
_cell.length_a   1.000
_cell.length_b   1.000
_cell.length_c   1.000
_cell.angle_alpha   90.00
_cell.angle_beta   90.00
_cell.angle_gamma   90.00
#
_symmetry.space_group_name_H-M   'P 1'
#
loop_
_entity.id
_entity.type
_entity.pdbx_description
1 polymer ?
#
loop_
_entity_poly.entity_id
_entity_poly.type
_entity_poly.pdbx_seq_one_letter_code
_entity_poly.pdbx_strand_id
1 'polypeptide(L)'
;MIVKRMFSATVTSNSSLSKFAKSDPGISSQLTIEKSFAQLKPDGEMTMKIDQAIYSLVCTAGLPFSFVEEPGLRNLLKIMAPHYKIRGRNFFTNESLPRHYDLMLRKVKNEIAVTEFVTIAVDSWLLETA
;
A
#
# COMPACT_ATOMS: atom_id res chain seq x y z
N MET A 1 -26.79 18.44 -31.52
CA MET A 1 -28.22 18.53 -31.18
C MET A 1 -28.31 18.60 -29.67
N ILE A 2 -28.95 19.65 -29.16
CA ILE A 2 -28.94 20.11 -27.76
C ILE A 2 -29.73 19.17 -26.85
N VAL A 3 -29.20 18.85 -25.67
CA VAL A 3 -30.04 18.71 -24.46
C VAL A 3 -29.35 19.40 -23.28
N LYS A 4 -29.88 20.57 -22.96
CA LYS A 4 -29.60 21.40 -21.78
C LYS A 4 -30.35 20.76 -20.61
N ARG A 5 -29.65 20.25 -19.59
CA ARG A 5 -30.27 19.93 -18.30
C ARG A 5 -29.67 20.81 -17.21
N MET A 6 -30.44 21.85 -16.88
CA MET A 6 -30.34 22.55 -15.60
C MET A 6 -30.52 21.52 -14.49
N PHE A 7 -29.56 21.45 -13.57
CA PHE A 7 -29.80 20.95 -12.23
C PHE A 7 -29.40 22.05 -11.25
N SER A 8 -30.39 22.53 -10.53
CA SER A 8 -30.28 23.52 -9.46
C SER A 8 -29.39 22.97 -8.35
N ALA A 9 -28.20 23.54 -8.16
CA ALA A 9 -27.36 23.23 -7.02
C ALA A 9 -27.89 23.99 -5.79
N THR A 10 -28.80 23.35 -5.05
CA THR A 10 -29.06 23.72 -3.67
C THR A 10 -27.85 23.26 -2.86
N VAL A 11 -26.90 24.16 -2.62
CA VAL A 11 -25.78 23.95 -1.70
C VAL A 11 -26.34 23.94 -0.28
N THR A 12 -26.79 22.76 0.17
CA THR A 12 -27.01 22.49 1.58
C THR A 12 -25.66 22.25 2.22
N SER A 13 -25.12 23.30 2.86
CA SER A 13 -23.99 23.21 3.76
C SER A 13 -24.37 22.38 4.99
N ASN A 14 -24.18 21.06 4.92
CA ASN A 14 -24.24 20.22 6.10
C ASN A 14 -22.84 19.74 6.46
N SER A 15 -22.27 20.53 7.37
CA SER A 15 -21.26 20.18 8.35
C SER A 15 -21.18 18.68 8.66
N SER A 16 -20.04 18.08 8.32
CA SER A 16 -19.49 16.95 9.07
C SER A 16 -17.96 17.00 9.06
N LEU A 17 -17.43 18.17 9.44
CA LEU A 17 -16.19 18.23 10.21
C LEU A 17 -16.48 17.72 11.63
N SER A 18 -16.78 16.42 11.75
CA SER A 18 -16.94 15.78 13.05
C SER A 18 -16.46 14.34 12.94
N LYS A 19 -15.15 14.17 13.07
CA LYS A 19 -14.49 13.06 13.78
C LYS A 19 -12.97 13.27 13.83
N PHE A 20 -12.55 14.45 14.31
CA PHE A 20 -11.35 14.55 15.12
C PHE A 20 -11.81 14.71 16.58
N ALA A 21 -12.54 13.70 17.06
CA ALA A 21 -12.73 13.55 18.49
C ALA A 21 -11.36 13.12 19.03
N LYS A 22 -10.67 14.06 19.68
CA LYS A 22 -9.52 13.77 20.53
C LYS A 22 -9.92 12.65 21.49
N SER A 23 -9.34 11.47 21.35
CA SER A 23 -9.35 10.50 22.44
C SER A 23 -8.36 11.00 23.48
N ASP A 24 -8.81 11.14 24.73
CA ASP A 24 -7.96 11.43 25.88
C ASP A 24 -6.73 10.51 25.92
N PRO A 25 -5.59 10.96 26.50
CA PRO A 25 -4.39 10.14 26.66
C PRO A 25 -4.61 9.11 27.77
N GLY A 26 -5.42 8.09 27.48
CA GLY A 26 -5.59 6.92 28.31
C GLY A 26 -4.34 6.06 28.19
N ILE A 27 -3.54 6.03 29.27
CA ILE A 27 -2.41 5.13 29.56
C ILE A 27 -2.19 4.09 28.46
N SER A 28 -1.17 4.33 27.61
CA SER A 28 -0.57 3.27 26.82
C SER A 28 -0.05 2.24 27.81
N SER A 29 -0.84 1.22 28.11
CA SER A 29 -0.43 0.16 29.01
C SER A 29 0.85 -0.43 28.44
N GLN A 30 1.93 -0.38 29.23
CA GLN A 30 3.21 -0.91 28.82
C GLN A 30 3.00 -2.37 28.41
N LEU A 31 3.29 -2.68 27.15
CA LEU A 31 3.19 -4.04 26.66
C LEU A 31 4.15 -4.90 27.49
N THR A 32 3.65 -6.04 27.97
CA THR A 32 4.50 -7.05 28.58
C THR A 32 5.61 -7.42 27.60
N ILE A 33 6.81 -7.69 28.12
CA ILE A 33 7.99 -8.05 27.32
C ILE A 33 7.65 -9.16 26.30
N GLU A 34 6.90 -10.18 26.73
CA GLU A 34 6.45 -11.28 25.86
C GLU A 34 5.56 -10.82 24.70
N LYS A 35 4.63 -9.89 24.94
CA LYS A 35 3.74 -9.34 23.91
C LYS A 35 4.50 -8.51 22.89
N SER A 36 5.53 -7.79 23.33
CA SER A 36 6.39 -7.02 22.43
C SER A 36 7.19 -7.93 21.49
N PHE A 37 7.72 -9.04 22.00
CA PHE A 37 8.41 -10.04 21.16
C PHE A 37 7.44 -10.81 20.25
N ALA A 38 6.19 -11.04 20.68
CA ALA A 38 5.18 -11.70 19.86
C ALA A 38 4.83 -10.90 18.59
N GLN A 39 4.91 -9.57 18.62
CA GLN A 39 4.64 -8.71 17.47
C GLN A 39 5.68 -8.82 16.35
N LEU A 40 6.91 -9.28 16.66
CA LEU A 40 7.99 -9.49 15.69
C LEU A 40 8.18 -10.96 15.28
N LYS A 41 7.22 -11.83 15.64
CA LYS A 41 7.14 -13.18 15.04
C LYS A 41 6.97 -13.06 13.52
N PRO A 42 7.30 -14.11 12.73
CA PRO A 42 7.19 -14.07 11.27
C PRO A 42 5.77 -13.75 10.76
N ASP A 43 4.74 -13.90 11.59
CA ASP A 43 3.35 -13.57 11.30
C ASP A 43 2.80 -12.44 12.21
N GLY A 44 3.71 -11.68 12.81
CA GLY A 44 3.38 -10.58 13.72
C GLY A 44 3.00 -9.32 12.96
N GLU A 45 2.16 -8.48 13.58
CA GLU A 45 1.68 -7.23 12.99
C GLU A 45 2.82 -6.29 12.58
N MET A 46 3.89 -6.23 13.37
CA MET A 46 5.05 -5.39 13.06
C MET A 46 5.88 -5.93 11.90
N THR A 47 6.01 -7.25 11.78
CA THR A 47 6.65 -7.90 10.64
C THR A 47 5.91 -7.57 9.35
N MET A 48 4.57 -7.65 9.35
CA MET A 48 3.77 -7.31 8.18
C MET A 48 3.89 -5.82 7.80
N LYS A 49 3.97 -4.92 8.78
CA LYS A 49 4.22 -3.49 8.54
C LYS A 49 5.59 -3.24 7.91
N ILE A 50 6.63 -3.94 8.38
CA ILE A 50 7.98 -3.84 7.81
C ILE A 50 8.00 -4.38 6.38
N ASP A 51 7.36 -5.53 6.13
CA ASP A 51 7.23 -6.11 4.77
C ASP A 51 6.54 -5.13 3.82
N GLN A 52 5.47 -4.48 4.27
CA GLN A 52 4.76 -3.47 3.49
C GLN A 52 5.63 -2.22 3.23
N ALA A 53 6.42 -1.78 4.20
CA ALA A 53 7.35 -0.67 4.03
C ALA A 53 8.47 -1.01 3.02
N ILE A 54 9.02 -2.22 3.07
CA ILE A 54 10.02 -2.71 2.10
C ILE A 54 9.40 -2.81 0.71
N TYR A 55 8.19 -3.35 0.58
CA TYR A 55 7.47 -3.40 -0.69
C TYR A 55 7.29 -1.99 -1.28
N SER A 56 6.84 -1.03 -0.47
CA SER A 56 6.71 0.36 -0.90
C SER A 56 8.04 0.95 -1.33
N LEU A 57 9.13 0.69 -0.61
CA LEU A 57 10.46 1.17 -0.98
C LEU A 57 10.85 0.69 -2.38
N VAL A 58 10.69 -0.61 -2.64
CA VAL A 58 11.03 -1.22 -3.93
C VAL A 58 10.18 -0.62 -5.05
N CYS A 59 8.87 -0.51 -4.86
CA CYS A 59 7.97 0.05 -5.87
C CYS A 59 8.19 1.54 -6.13
N THR A 60 8.37 2.36 -5.08
CA THR A 60 8.58 3.80 -5.22
C THR A 60 9.93 4.12 -5.84
N ALA A 61 10.98 3.35 -5.52
CA ALA A 61 12.31 3.54 -6.08
C ALA A 61 12.54 2.83 -7.44
N GLY A 62 11.58 2.04 -7.92
CA GLY A 62 11.71 1.29 -9.18
C GLY A 62 12.80 0.20 -9.14
N LEU A 63 13.08 -0.36 -7.97
CA LEU A 63 14.15 -1.34 -7.79
C LEU A 63 13.67 -2.76 -8.16
N PRO A 64 14.56 -3.66 -8.60
CA PRO A 64 14.22 -5.07 -8.76
C PRO A 64 14.00 -5.72 -7.39
N PHE A 65 13.13 -6.73 -7.32
CA PHE A 65 12.90 -7.47 -6.06
C PHE A 65 14.13 -8.24 -5.56
N SER A 66 15.19 -8.41 -6.35
CA SER A 66 16.48 -8.91 -5.86
C SER A 66 17.12 -8.00 -4.82
N PHE A 67 16.77 -6.71 -4.81
CA PHE A 67 17.26 -5.73 -3.83
C PHE A 67 17.00 -6.15 -2.37
N VAL A 68 15.94 -6.91 -2.11
CA VAL A 68 15.61 -7.36 -0.74
C VAL A 68 16.64 -8.34 -0.17
N GLU A 69 17.44 -8.97 -1.04
CA GLU A 69 18.46 -9.94 -0.64
C GLU A 69 19.86 -9.33 -0.55
N GLU A 70 20.03 -8.09 -1.00
CA GLU A 70 21.30 -7.37 -0.99
C GLU A 70 21.87 -7.20 0.44
N PRO A 71 23.20 -7.36 0.63
CA PRO A 71 23.82 -7.27 1.94
C PRO A 71 23.68 -5.88 2.57
N GLY A 72 23.60 -4.82 1.76
CA GLY A 72 23.41 -3.44 2.24
C GLY A 72 22.08 -3.28 2.98
N LEU A 73 20.99 -3.77 2.41
CA LEU A 73 19.68 -3.72 3.06
C LEU A 73 19.65 -4.60 4.31
N ARG A 74 20.26 -5.79 4.27
CA ARG A 74 20.36 -6.68 5.44
C ARG A 74 21.14 -6.01 6.58
N ASN A 75 22.20 -5.27 6.28
CA ASN A 75 22.95 -4.54 7.30
C ASN A 75 22.11 -3.41 7.92
N LEU A 76 21.40 -2.65 7.09
CA LEU A 76 20.49 -1.61 7.55
C LEU A 76 19.41 -2.18 8.50
N LEU A 77 18.78 -3.28 8.10
CA LEU A 77 17.73 -3.93 8.89
C LEU A 77 18.26 -4.56 10.18
N LYS A 78 19.49 -5.07 10.21
CA LYS A 78 20.11 -5.56 11.45
C LYS A 78 20.26 -4.45 12.48
N ILE A 79 20.58 -3.23 12.04
CA ILE A 79 20.76 -2.07 12.92
C ILE A 79 19.39 -1.52 13.37
N MET A 80 18.43 -1.39 12.44
CA MET A 80 17.13 -0.80 12.71
C MET A 80 16.16 -1.75 13.42
N ALA A 81 16.14 -3.03 13.03
CA ALA A 81 15.18 -4.03 13.48
C ALA A 81 15.86 -5.42 13.61
N PRO A 82 16.72 -5.62 14.63
CA PRO A 82 17.56 -6.82 14.75
C PRO A 82 16.78 -8.14 14.86
N HIS A 83 15.54 -8.09 15.35
CA HIS A 83 14.70 -9.26 15.53
C HIS A 83 13.82 -9.57 14.31
N TYR A 84 13.79 -8.71 13.30
CA TYR A 84 13.01 -8.92 12.09
C TYR A 84 13.77 -9.83 11.11
N LYS A 85 13.11 -10.89 10.64
CA LYS A 85 13.67 -11.80 9.65
C LYS A 85 13.10 -11.45 8.27
N ILE A 86 13.93 -10.82 7.44
CA ILE A 86 13.57 -10.48 6.07
C ILE A 86 13.16 -11.71 5.26
N ARG A 87 12.04 -11.58 4.54
CA ARG A 87 11.54 -12.58 3.60
C ARG A 87 12.36 -12.52 2.31
N GLY A 88 12.54 -13.66 1.65
CA GLY A 88 13.30 -13.74 0.39
C GLY A 88 12.52 -13.13 -0.78
N ARG A 89 13.21 -12.92 -1.91
CA ARG A 89 12.64 -12.37 -3.15
C ARG A 89 11.39 -13.12 -3.63
N ASN A 90 11.39 -14.45 -3.46
CA ASN A 90 10.28 -15.31 -3.89
C ASN A 90 8.97 -14.98 -3.19
N PHE A 91 9.01 -14.58 -1.92
CA PHE A 91 7.81 -14.15 -1.19
C PHE A 91 7.23 -12.87 -1.78
N PHE A 92 8.08 -11.87 -2.03
CA PHE A 92 7.64 -10.62 -2.64
C PHE A 92 7.08 -10.83 -4.05
N THR A 93 7.70 -11.71 -4.83
CA THR A 93 7.29 -11.97 -6.22
C THR A 93 6.01 -12.80 -6.31
N ASN A 94 5.90 -13.89 -5.53
CA ASN A 94 4.82 -14.87 -5.70
C ASN A 94 3.60 -14.58 -4.82
N GLU A 95 3.76 -13.87 -3.71
CA GLU A 95 2.68 -13.66 -2.74
C GLU A 95 2.34 -12.17 -2.60
N SER A 96 3.32 -11.33 -2.30
CA SER A 96 3.08 -9.91 -2.04
C SER A 96 2.64 -9.15 -3.31
N LEU A 97 3.33 -9.36 -4.44
CA LEU A 97 3.04 -8.64 -5.68
C LEU A 97 1.63 -8.93 -6.23
N PRO A 98 1.18 -10.19 -6.37
CA PRO A 98 -0.18 -10.48 -6.83
C PRO A 98 -1.24 -9.86 -5.91
N ARG A 99 -1.05 -9.95 -4.58
CA ARG A 99 -1.97 -9.36 -3.59
C ARG A 99 -2.09 -7.85 -3.76
N HIS A 100 -0.98 -7.15 -3.95
CA HIS A 100 -0.98 -5.70 -4.17
C HIS A 100 -1.55 -5.31 -5.53
N TYR A 101 -1.28 -6.11 -6.57
CA TYR A 101 -1.87 -5.94 -7.89
C TYR A 101 -3.40 -6.01 -7.83
N ASP A 102 -3.96 -7.05 -7.19
CA ASP A 102 -5.42 -7.21 -7.06
C ASP A 102 -6.07 -6.08 -6.27
N LEU A 103 -5.37 -5.54 -5.28
CA LEU A 103 -5.84 -4.38 -4.52
C LEU A 103 -5.87 -3.12 -5.40
N MET A 104 -4.84 -2.88 -6.20
CA MET A 104 -4.79 -1.72 -7.11
C MET A 104 -5.79 -1.88 -8.25
N LEU A 105 -5.90 -3.07 -8.82
CA LEU A 105 -6.88 -3.38 -9.87
C LEU A 105 -8.31 -3.12 -9.39
N ARG A 106 -8.65 -3.53 -8.16
CA ARG A 106 -9.96 -3.23 -7.57
C ARG A 106 -10.19 -1.73 -7.39
N LYS A 107 -9.19 -0.98 -6.94
CA LYS A 107 -9.30 0.49 -6.82
C LYS A 107 -9.56 1.14 -8.18
N VAL A 108 -8.74 0.81 -9.18
CA VAL A 108 -8.87 1.34 -10.54
C VAL A 108 -10.24 0.97 -11.13
N LYS A 109 -10.70 -0.28 -10.96
CA LYS A 109 -12.04 -0.70 -11.41
C LYS A 109 -13.16 0.10 -10.74
N ASN A 110 -13.06 0.35 -9.44
CA ASN A 110 -14.05 1.14 -8.71
C ASN A 110 -14.07 2.59 -9.19
N GLU A 111 -12.90 3.20 -9.43
CA GLU A 111 -12.78 4.57 -9.95
C GLU A 111 -13.37 4.67 -11.37
N ILE A 112 -13.06 3.71 -12.24
CA ILE A 112 -13.64 3.61 -13.59
C ILE A 112 -15.16 3.47 -13.53
N ALA A 113 -15.71 2.66 -12.62
CA ALA A 113 -17.14 2.42 -12.50
C ALA A 113 -17.96 3.66 -12.08
N VAL A 114 -17.33 4.61 -11.38
CA VAL A 114 -17.97 5.85 -10.91
C VAL A 114 -17.88 6.98 -11.96
N THR A 115 -16.97 6.86 -12.92
CA THR A 115 -16.64 7.96 -13.84
C THR A 115 -17.61 8.02 -15.03
N GLU A 116 -18.10 9.22 -15.38
CA GLU A 116 -19.06 9.44 -16.48
C GLU A 116 -18.42 9.29 -17.87
N PHE A 117 -17.18 9.74 -18.03
CA PHE A 117 -16.46 9.72 -19.30
C PHE A 117 -15.07 9.08 -19.11
N VAL A 118 -14.75 8.11 -19.96
CA VAL A 118 -13.44 7.44 -19.97
C VAL A 118 -12.87 7.55 -21.38
N THR A 119 -11.63 8.02 -21.50
CA THR A 119 -10.87 8.00 -22.76
C THR A 119 -9.71 7.03 -22.59
N ILE A 120 -9.52 6.13 -23.56
CA ILE A 120 -8.47 5.12 -23.54
C ILE A 120 -7.49 5.45 -24.66
N ALA A 121 -6.23 5.67 -24.31
CA ALA A 121 -5.13 5.75 -25.28
C ALA A 121 -4.33 4.43 -25.18
N VAL A 122 -4.16 3.75 -26.30
CA VAL A 122 -3.37 2.53 -26.40
C VAL A 122 -2.14 2.84 -27.23
N ASP A 123 -0.97 2.66 -26.65
CA ASP A 123 0.31 2.75 -27.33
C ASP A 123 0.84 1.32 -27.53
N SER A 124 1.00 0.91 -28.78
CA SER A 124 1.43 -0.44 -29.15
C SER A 124 2.73 -0.36 -29.94
N TRP A 125 3.79 -0.89 -29.34
CA TRP A 125 5.09 -1.02 -29.98
C TRP A 125 5.26 -2.45 -30.47
N LEU A 126 5.47 -2.63 -31.77
CA LEU A 126 5.83 -3.93 -32.34
C LEU A 126 7.35 -4.07 -32.28
N LEU A 127 7.82 -5.15 -31.66
CA LEU A 127 9.23 -5.56 -31.75
C LEU A 127 9.39 -6.34 -33.05
N GLU A 128 10.23 -5.83 -33.95
CA GLU A 128 10.58 -6.50 -35.20
C GLU A 128 11.48 -7.70 -34.87
N THR A 129 10.91 -8.90 -34.91
CA THR A 129 11.65 -10.15 -34.78
C THR A 129 12.21 -10.55 -36.14
N ALA A 130 13.54 -10.51 -36.27
CA ALA A 130 14.30 -11.08 -37.38
C ALA A 130 14.37 -12.61 -37.32
#